data_AF-A0A925QE47-F1
#
_entry.id   AF-A0A925QE47-F1
#
_cell.length_a   1.000
_cell.length_b   1.000
_cell.length_c   1.000
_cell.angle_alpha   90.00
_cell.angle_beta   90.00
_cell.angle_gamma   90.00
#
_symmetry.space_group_name_H-M   'P 1'
#
loop_
_entity.id
_entity.type
_entity.pdbx_description
1 polymer ?
#
loop_
_entity_poly.entity_id
_entity_poly.type
_entity_poly.pdbx_seq_one_letter_code
_entity_poly.pdbx_strand_id
1 'polypeptide(L)'
;MTDESEHLIDFDAYLRDLTANSVADHEAEVLLLTCMDFRFFERIARFMKRRGLAGDYDHVILAGAALGAVVKEKPANPAWHQTFFDHLGLAIKLHNIKGVMVLEHRDCGAYSEKGFGFLLPGYTKKEERAVHFEQVQTLKGKIPKNLNFDSFLLNVPKGKGALTFDKLL
;
A
#
# COMPACT_ATOMS: atom_id res chain seq x y z
N MET A 1 34.00 38.31 -6.61
CA MET A 1 33.86 37.83 -5.21
C MET A 1 32.61 38.45 -4.64
N THR A 2 31.48 37.74 -4.74
CA THR A 2 30.23 38.14 -4.09
C THR A 2 29.43 36.87 -3.81
N ASP A 3 29.41 36.54 -2.52
CA ASP A 3 28.33 35.92 -1.75
C ASP A 3 27.86 34.50 -2.14
N GLU A 4 28.53 33.49 -1.59
CA GLU A 4 28.08 32.11 -1.44
C GLU A 4 27.20 31.95 -0.19
N SER A 5 26.11 32.71 -0.08
CA SER A 5 25.03 32.34 0.84
C SER A 5 23.88 31.74 0.03
N GLU A 6 24.02 30.45 -0.28
CA GLU A 6 22.85 29.61 -0.52
C GLU A 6 21.90 29.85 0.67
N HIS A 7 20.67 30.28 0.37
CA HIS A 7 19.58 30.30 1.34
C HIS A 7 19.22 28.84 1.65
N LEU A 8 20.11 28.16 2.36
CA LEU A 8 19.88 26.85 2.94
C LEU A 8 18.90 27.07 4.08
N ILE A 9 17.63 26.83 3.77
CA ILE A 9 16.61 26.69 4.80
C ILE A 9 16.99 25.43 5.58
N ASP A 10 17.35 25.60 6.85
CA ASP A 10 17.49 24.50 7.79
C ASP A 10 16.17 23.71 7.78
N PHE A 11 16.25 22.54 7.15
CA PHE A 11 15.11 21.70 6.89
C PHE A 11 14.53 21.14 8.19
N ASP A 12 15.36 20.94 9.22
CA ASP A 12 14.88 20.49 10.53
C ASP A 12 14.12 21.60 11.27
N ALA A 13 14.50 22.87 11.07
CA ALA A 13 13.74 24.02 11.58
C ALA A 13 12.40 24.20 10.83
N TYR A 14 12.39 24.01 9.51
CA TYR A 14 11.16 24.01 8.70
C TYR A 14 10.22 22.84 9.02
N LEU A 15 10.77 21.69 9.43
CA LEU A 15 10.00 20.50 9.82
C LEU A 15 9.29 20.64 11.19
N ARG A 16 9.81 21.46 12.11
CA ARG A 16 9.18 21.71 13.43
C ARG A 16 7.94 22.59 13.34
N ASP A 17 7.88 23.50 12.36
CA ASP A 17 6.75 24.42 12.16
C ASP A 17 5.58 23.80 11.37
N LEU A 18 5.79 22.61 10.78
CA LEU A 18 4.76 21.87 10.04
C LEU A 18 4.07 20.77 10.85
N THR A 19 4.42 20.59 12.13
CA THR A 19 3.77 19.62 13.00
C THR A 19 2.88 20.30 14.03
N ALA A 20 1.63 20.53 13.62
CA ALA A 20 0.46 20.62 14.49
C ALA A 20 -0.68 19.96 13.69
N ASN A 21 -1.29 18.85 14.11
CA ASN A 21 -1.92 18.66 15.41
C ASN A 21 -2.11 17.17 15.79
N SER A 22 -2.02 16.94 17.11
CA SER A 22 -2.52 15.86 17.95
C SER A 22 -2.18 14.39 17.63
N VAL A 23 -1.15 13.89 18.33
CA VAL A 23 -1.23 12.58 18.97
C VAL A 23 -2.28 12.69 20.08
N ALA A 24 -3.53 12.37 19.78
CA ALA A 24 -4.57 12.19 20.78
C ALA A 24 -5.27 10.85 20.48
N ASP A 25 -5.08 9.92 21.42
CA ASP A 25 -5.59 8.55 21.51
C ASP A 25 -5.44 7.66 20.27
N HIS A 26 -4.64 6.60 20.43
CA HIS A 26 -4.57 5.30 19.72
C HIS A 26 -5.53 5.01 18.53
N GLU A 27 -5.75 5.92 17.58
CA GLU A 27 -6.62 5.73 16.43
C GLU A 27 -5.78 5.78 15.14
N ALA A 28 -5.71 4.66 14.44
CA ALA A 28 -5.20 4.62 13.07
C ALA A 28 -6.38 4.85 12.13
N GLU A 29 -6.24 5.69 11.11
CA GLU A 29 -7.36 5.99 10.21
C GLU A 29 -7.63 4.80 9.27
N VAL A 30 -6.55 4.13 8.82
CA VAL A 30 -6.62 3.05 7.83
C VAL A 30 -5.65 1.91 8.15
N LEU A 31 -6.03 0.68 7.78
CA LEU A 31 -5.10 -0.41 7.59
C LEU A 31 -4.61 -0.42 6.15
N LEU A 32 -3.33 -0.14 5.95
CA LEU A 32 -2.66 -0.16 4.66
C LEU A 32 -2.13 -1.57 4.35
N LEU A 33 -2.53 -2.13 3.20
CA LEU A 33 -1.98 -3.39 2.65
C LEU A 33 -1.18 -3.10 1.38
N THR A 34 0.08 -3.56 1.32
CA THR A 34 0.95 -3.35 0.14
C THR A 34 1.75 -4.60 -0.21
N CYS A 35 2.33 -4.60 -1.40
CA CYS A 35 3.36 -5.58 -1.77
C CYS A 35 4.65 -5.34 -1.00
N MET A 36 5.46 -6.40 -0.80
CA MET A 36 6.82 -6.31 -0.23
C MET A 36 7.89 -5.79 -1.20
N ASP A 37 7.48 -5.37 -2.40
CA ASP A 37 8.38 -4.93 -3.46
C ASP A 37 9.20 -3.70 -3.03
N PHE A 38 10.52 -3.86 -2.95
CA PHE A 38 11.45 -2.86 -2.42
C PHE A 38 11.42 -1.54 -3.19
N ARG A 39 10.92 -1.52 -4.44
CA ARG A 39 10.83 -0.29 -5.26
C ARG A 39 9.87 0.73 -4.65
N PHE A 40 8.95 0.30 -3.79
CA PHE A 40 7.82 1.10 -3.33
C PHE A 40 7.90 1.56 -1.88
N PHE A 41 8.73 0.97 -1.03
CA PHE A 41 8.73 1.24 0.42
C PHE A 41 8.82 2.74 0.76
N GLU A 42 9.89 3.42 0.34
CA GLU A 42 10.08 4.86 0.58
C GLU A 42 9.00 5.72 -0.11
N ARG A 43 8.57 5.28 -1.30
CA ARG A 43 7.59 6.01 -2.11
C ARG A 43 6.20 5.99 -1.47
N ILE A 44 5.81 4.86 -0.90
CA ILE A 44 4.57 4.66 -0.16
C ILE A 44 4.61 5.51 1.11
N ALA A 45 5.68 5.45 1.90
CA ALA A 45 5.80 6.30 3.10
C ALA A 45 5.65 7.79 2.75
N ARG A 46 6.32 8.26 1.68
CA ARG A 46 6.19 9.64 1.22
C ARG A 46 4.79 9.96 0.69
N PHE A 47 4.12 9.01 0.07
CA PHE A 47 2.75 9.15 -0.43
C PHE A 47 1.73 9.24 0.71
N MET A 48 1.87 8.41 1.73
CA MET A 48 1.04 8.48 2.94
C MET A 48 1.25 9.80 3.68
N LYS A 49 2.50 10.25 3.84
CA LYS A 49 2.81 11.59 4.40
C LYS A 49 2.14 12.72 3.62
N ARG A 50 2.19 12.68 2.28
CA ARG A 50 1.52 13.70 1.43
C ARG A 50 -0.01 13.65 1.52
N ARG A 51 -0.60 12.52 1.93
CA ARG A 51 -2.04 12.39 2.18
C ARG A 51 -2.47 12.85 3.57
N GLY A 52 -1.55 13.36 4.38
CA GLY A 52 -1.83 13.71 5.78
C GLY A 52 -1.85 12.52 6.72
N LEU A 53 -1.61 11.30 6.24
CA LEU A 53 -1.62 10.06 7.02
C LEU A 53 -0.23 9.76 7.61
N ALA A 54 0.49 10.78 8.06
CA ALA A 54 1.86 10.60 8.53
C ALA A 54 1.86 10.04 9.97
N GLY A 55 1.95 8.72 10.11
CA GLY A 55 1.87 8.05 11.41
C GLY A 55 0.47 7.53 11.77
N ASP A 56 -0.52 7.78 10.93
CA ASP A 56 -1.95 7.49 11.21
C ASP A 56 -2.46 6.25 10.46
N TYR A 57 -1.61 5.25 10.24
CA TYR A 57 -2.00 3.99 9.61
C TYR A 57 -1.19 2.80 10.12
N ASP A 58 -1.87 1.66 10.23
CA ASP A 58 -1.22 0.35 10.38
C ASP A 58 -0.77 -0.15 9.01
N HIS A 59 0.41 -0.77 8.91
CA HIS A 59 0.94 -1.24 7.63
C HIS A 59 1.20 -2.75 7.65
N VAL A 60 0.43 -3.50 6.86
CA VAL A 60 0.65 -4.91 6.57
C VAL A 60 1.27 -5.07 5.19
N ILE A 61 2.31 -5.89 5.11
CA ILE A 61 3.07 -6.13 3.89
C ILE A 61 3.00 -7.61 3.54
N LEU A 62 2.47 -7.94 2.36
CA LEU A 62 2.40 -9.32 1.85
C LEU A 62 2.87 -9.35 0.40
N ALA A 63 3.59 -10.39 -0.03
CA ALA A 63 3.93 -10.53 -1.43
C ALA A 63 2.64 -10.60 -2.28
N GLY A 64 2.49 -9.66 -3.22
CA GLY A 64 1.30 -9.53 -4.05
C GLY A 64 0.12 -8.78 -3.42
N ALA A 65 0.29 -8.10 -2.28
CA ALA A 65 -0.77 -7.30 -1.63
C ALA A 65 -2.09 -8.07 -1.47
N ALA A 66 -3.16 -7.73 -2.22
CA ALA A 66 -4.44 -8.43 -2.13
C ALA A 66 -4.30 -9.92 -2.49
N LEU A 67 -3.49 -10.27 -3.48
CA LEU A 67 -3.22 -11.67 -3.85
C LEU A 67 -2.73 -12.48 -2.65
N GLY A 68 -1.74 -11.95 -1.92
CA GLY A 68 -1.20 -12.59 -0.73
C GLY A 68 -2.23 -12.74 0.40
N ALA A 69 -3.21 -11.84 0.48
CA ALA A 69 -4.28 -11.89 1.46
C ALA A 69 -5.42 -12.87 1.10
N VAL A 70 -5.65 -13.17 -0.18
CA VAL A 70 -6.83 -13.94 -0.63
C VAL A 70 -6.53 -15.32 -1.17
N VAL A 71 -5.33 -15.59 -1.68
CA VAL A 71 -4.99 -16.91 -2.25
C VAL A 71 -4.75 -17.92 -1.13
N LYS A 72 -5.50 -19.03 -1.18
CA LYS A 72 -5.52 -20.08 -0.13
C LYS A 72 -4.83 -21.38 -0.54
N GLU A 73 -4.37 -21.49 -1.78
CA GLU A 73 -3.84 -22.73 -2.34
C GLU A 73 -2.44 -22.52 -2.92
N LYS A 74 -1.71 -23.63 -3.07
CA LYS A 74 -0.34 -23.61 -3.60
C LYS A 74 -0.32 -22.92 -4.98
N PRO A 75 0.70 -22.08 -5.26
CA PRO A 75 1.96 -21.96 -4.52
C PRO A 75 1.92 -21.01 -3.31
N ALA A 76 0.78 -20.39 -3.00
CA ALA A 76 0.65 -19.51 -1.83
C ALA A 76 0.58 -20.29 -0.52
N ASN A 77 1.02 -19.64 0.58
CA ASN A 77 0.92 -20.19 1.92
C ASN A 77 -0.41 -19.76 2.55
N PRO A 78 -1.31 -20.70 2.91
CA PRO A 78 -2.59 -20.38 3.58
C PRO A 78 -2.42 -19.54 4.86
N ALA A 79 -1.25 -19.60 5.51
CA ALA A 79 -0.95 -18.80 6.69
C ALA A 79 -0.96 -17.28 6.42
N TRP A 80 -0.67 -16.83 5.19
CA TRP A 80 -0.69 -15.40 4.86
C TRP A 80 -2.11 -14.83 4.86
N HIS A 81 -3.07 -15.61 4.36
CA HIS A 81 -4.49 -15.30 4.47
C HIS A 81 -4.86 -15.09 5.94
N GLN A 82 -4.58 -16.08 6.80
CA GLN A 82 -4.90 -16.00 8.22
C GLN A 82 -4.21 -14.80 8.90
N THR A 83 -2.93 -14.60 8.63
CA THR A 83 -2.13 -13.49 9.18
C THR A 83 -2.73 -12.14 8.84
N PHE A 84 -3.16 -11.92 7.59
CA PHE A 84 -3.81 -10.67 7.19
C PHE A 84 -5.09 -10.42 7.99
N PHE A 85 -5.98 -11.42 8.08
CA PHE A 85 -7.26 -11.25 8.77
C PHE A 85 -7.10 -11.13 10.29
N ASP A 86 -6.09 -11.77 10.89
CA ASP A 86 -5.74 -11.59 12.29
C ASP A 86 -5.23 -10.16 12.56
N HIS A 87 -4.35 -9.63 11.69
CA HIS A 87 -3.92 -8.23 11.78
C HIS A 87 -5.07 -7.25 11.55
N LEU A 88 -5.98 -7.52 10.60
CA LEU A 88 -7.18 -6.70 10.42
C LEU A 88 -8.04 -6.68 11.68
N GLY A 89 -8.27 -7.84 12.31
CA GLY A 89 -9.00 -7.93 13.57
C GLY A 89 -8.34 -7.15 14.70
N LEU A 90 -7.01 -7.21 14.80
CA LEU A 90 -6.25 -6.43 15.78
C LEU A 90 -6.29 -4.92 15.50
N ALA A 91 -6.15 -4.50 14.25
CA ALA A 91 -6.23 -3.09 13.87
C ALA A 91 -7.63 -2.50 14.19
N ILE A 92 -8.70 -3.25 13.92
CA ILE A 92 -10.07 -2.87 14.32
C ILE A 92 -10.19 -2.75 15.85
N LYS A 93 -9.64 -3.73 16.59
CA LYS A 93 -9.78 -3.81 18.04
C LYS A 93 -8.94 -2.78 18.79
N LEU A 94 -7.70 -2.57 18.37
CA LEU A 94 -6.72 -1.77 19.09
C LEU A 94 -6.69 -0.33 18.61
N HIS A 95 -6.87 -0.11 17.31
CA HIS A 95 -6.65 1.20 16.68
C HIS A 95 -7.91 1.78 16.00
N ASN A 96 -9.08 1.13 16.15
CA ASN A 96 -10.38 1.64 15.71
C ASN A 96 -10.42 2.12 14.24
N ILE A 97 -9.72 1.40 13.35
CA ILE A 97 -9.57 1.78 11.94
C ILE A 97 -10.90 2.05 11.25
N LYS A 98 -10.91 3.02 10.33
CA LYS A 98 -12.10 3.42 9.56
C LYS A 98 -12.15 2.78 8.18
N GLY A 99 -11.03 2.26 7.69
CA GLY A 99 -10.95 1.66 6.38
C GLY A 99 -9.74 0.78 6.13
N VAL A 100 -9.77 0.09 5.00
CA VAL A 100 -8.66 -0.67 4.43
C VAL A 100 -8.25 0.00 3.12
N MET A 101 -6.96 0.30 2.99
CA MET A 101 -6.37 0.82 1.76
C MET A 101 -5.44 -0.24 1.16
N VAL A 102 -5.64 -0.59 -0.10
CA VAL A 102 -4.79 -1.57 -0.80
C VAL A 102 -3.97 -0.88 -1.90
N LEU A 103 -2.65 -1.01 -1.83
CA LEU A 103 -1.74 -0.56 -2.89
C LEU A 103 -1.16 -1.76 -3.63
N GLU A 104 -1.78 -2.05 -4.76
CA GLU A 104 -1.26 -2.94 -5.80
C GLU A 104 -0.15 -2.24 -6.59
N HIS A 105 0.66 -2.99 -7.34
CA HIS A 105 1.58 -2.38 -8.29
C HIS A 105 1.76 -3.20 -9.56
N ARG A 106 2.06 -2.49 -10.65
CA ARG A 106 2.43 -3.10 -11.92
C ARG A 106 3.80 -3.79 -11.87
N ASP A 107 4.00 -4.72 -12.78
CA ASP A 107 5.18 -5.57 -12.87
C ASP A 107 5.45 -6.30 -11.54
N CYS A 108 4.40 -6.90 -10.96
CA CYS A 108 4.49 -7.62 -9.69
C CYS A 108 4.92 -9.08 -9.89
N GLY A 109 6.07 -9.45 -9.30
CA GLY A 109 6.61 -10.81 -9.39
C GLY A 109 5.69 -11.88 -8.80
N ALA A 110 4.90 -11.54 -7.77
CA ALA A 110 3.96 -12.48 -7.14
C ALA A 110 2.84 -12.93 -8.09
N TYR A 111 2.41 -12.07 -9.00
CA TYR A 111 1.38 -12.41 -10.00
C TYR A 111 1.97 -13.19 -11.18
N SER A 112 3.26 -13.06 -11.47
CA SER A 112 3.92 -13.73 -12.59
C SER A 112 4.02 -15.26 -12.41
N GLU A 113 4.38 -15.95 -13.50
CA GLU A 113 4.73 -17.38 -13.50
C GLU A 113 5.78 -17.78 -12.43
N LYS A 114 6.72 -16.88 -12.10
CA LYS A 114 7.73 -17.13 -11.05
C LYS A 114 7.16 -17.07 -9.63
N GLY A 115 5.98 -16.46 -9.47
CA GLY A 115 5.25 -16.35 -8.22
C GLY A 115 4.11 -17.37 -8.18
N PHE A 116 2.87 -16.87 -8.27
CA PHE A 116 1.66 -17.68 -8.18
C PHE A 116 0.99 -17.99 -9.52
N GLY A 117 1.58 -17.56 -10.64
CA GLY A 117 1.16 -18.00 -11.97
C GLY A 117 -0.16 -17.42 -12.47
N PHE A 118 -0.58 -16.27 -11.96
CA PHE A 118 -1.80 -15.58 -12.40
C PHE A 118 -1.60 -14.77 -13.70
N LEU A 119 -0.35 -14.48 -14.06
CA LEU A 119 0.03 -13.77 -15.27
C LEU A 119 1.10 -14.56 -16.03
N LEU A 120 0.75 -14.97 -17.25
CA LEU A 120 1.64 -15.66 -18.18
C LEU A 120 2.56 -14.67 -18.91
N PRO A 121 3.77 -15.08 -19.33
CA PRO A 121 4.66 -14.23 -20.11
C PRO A 121 3.96 -13.60 -21.32
N GLY A 122 4.19 -12.29 -21.54
CA GLY A 122 3.58 -11.55 -22.64
C GLY A 122 2.21 -10.93 -22.35
N TYR A 123 1.74 -10.98 -21.09
CA TYR A 123 0.51 -10.28 -20.69
C TYR A 123 0.54 -8.78 -21.02
N THR A 124 -0.62 -8.25 -21.37
CA THR A 124 -0.87 -6.83 -21.60
C THR A 124 -1.14 -6.09 -20.29
N LYS A 125 -0.96 -4.76 -20.28
CA LYS A 125 -1.35 -3.90 -19.14
C LYS A 125 -2.82 -4.02 -18.74
N LYS A 126 -3.70 -4.41 -19.69
CA LYS A 126 -5.13 -4.62 -19.46
C LYS A 126 -5.38 -5.93 -18.73
N GLU A 127 -4.73 -7.02 -19.15
CA GLU A 127 -4.81 -8.32 -18.48
C GLU A 127 -4.25 -8.24 -17.07
N GLU A 128 -3.09 -7.60 -16.90
CA GLU A 128 -2.53 -7.31 -15.57
C GLU A 128 -3.55 -6.61 -14.67
N ARG A 129 -4.11 -5.49 -15.14
CA ARG A 129 -5.10 -4.72 -14.37
C ARG A 129 -6.31 -5.59 -13.99
N ALA A 130 -6.78 -6.44 -14.90
CA ALA A 130 -7.94 -7.30 -14.66
C ALA A 130 -7.66 -8.31 -13.54
N VAL A 131 -6.50 -8.94 -13.56
CA VAL A 131 -6.10 -9.92 -12.55
C VAL A 131 -5.91 -9.25 -11.17
N HIS A 132 -5.26 -8.09 -11.09
CA HIS A 132 -5.18 -7.34 -9.83
C HIS A 132 -6.57 -6.97 -9.31
N PHE A 133 -7.45 -6.47 -10.20
CA PHE A 133 -8.82 -6.10 -9.84
C PHE A 133 -9.61 -7.28 -9.27
N GLU A 134 -9.48 -8.48 -9.83
CA GLU A 134 -10.14 -9.70 -9.33
C GLU A 134 -9.73 -10.04 -7.90
N GLN A 135 -8.44 -9.95 -7.57
CA GLN A 135 -7.96 -10.23 -6.22
C GLN A 135 -8.45 -9.17 -5.23
N VAL A 136 -8.42 -7.91 -5.64
CA VAL A 136 -8.94 -6.80 -4.84
C VAL A 136 -10.45 -6.93 -4.61
N GLN A 137 -11.22 -7.34 -5.62
CA GLN A 137 -12.66 -7.63 -5.46
C GLN A 137 -12.91 -8.76 -4.46
N THR A 138 -12.13 -9.83 -4.56
CA THR A 138 -12.20 -10.97 -3.64
C THR A 138 -11.87 -10.53 -2.21
N LEU A 139 -10.86 -9.66 -2.04
CA LEU A 139 -10.50 -9.11 -0.75
C LEU A 139 -11.62 -8.23 -0.20
N LYS A 140 -12.13 -7.28 -1.00
CA LYS A 140 -13.24 -6.39 -0.62
C LYS A 140 -14.46 -7.16 -0.14
N GLY A 141 -14.80 -8.28 -0.80
CA GLY A 141 -15.90 -9.15 -0.39
C GLY A 141 -15.72 -9.81 0.99
N LYS A 142 -14.51 -9.80 1.55
CA LYS A 142 -14.17 -10.33 2.87
C LYS A 142 -13.96 -9.24 3.93
N ILE A 143 -13.92 -7.97 3.55
CA ILE A 143 -13.77 -6.85 4.50
C ILE A 143 -15.13 -6.54 5.15
N PRO A 144 -15.17 -6.26 6.47
CA PRO A 144 -16.39 -5.81 7.14
C PRO A 144 -17.03 -4.60 6.45
N LYS A 145 -18.35 -4.64 6.22
CA LYS A 145 -19.08 -3.62 5.43
C LYS A 145 -19.07 -2.21 6.05
N ASN A 146 -18.76 -2.09 7.34
CA ASN A 146 -18.66 -0.82 8.05
C ASN A 146 -17.31 -0.12 7.86
N LEU A 147 -16.34 -0.78 7.22
CA LEU A 147 -15.05 -0.19 6.88
C LEU A 147 -15.06 0.33 5.46
N ASN A 148 -14.48 1.52 5.26
CA ASN A 148 -14.18 2.03 3.93
C ASN A 148 -13.16 1.11 3.22
N PHE A 149 -13.21 1.07 1.89
CA PHE A 149 -12.28 0.27 1.10
C PHE A 149 -11.88 1.03 -0.16
N ASP A 150 -10.61 1.38 -0.25
CA ASP A 150 -10.00 1.98 -1.45
C ASP A 150 -8.87 1.10 -1.94
N SER A 151 -8.70 1.05 -3.27
CA SER A 151 -7.58 0.33 -3.86
C SER A 151 -7.01 1.02 -5.09
N PHE A 152 -5.69 0.98 -5.20
CA PHE A 152 -4.93 1.65 -6.24
C PHE A 152 -3.92 0.69 -6.86
N LEU A 153 -3.77 0.75 -8.19
CA LEU A 153 -2.72 0.06 -8.93
C LEU A 153 -1.61 1.06 -9.25
N LEU A 154 -0.51 0.96 -8.52
CA LEU A 154 0.65 1.82 -8.68
C LEU A 154 1.42 1.46 -9.94
N ASN A 155 1.90 2.48 -10.65
CA ASN A 155 2.80 2.34 -11.79
C ASN A 155 4.06 3.17 -11.54
N VAL A 156 5.22 2.52 -11.68
CA VAL A 156 6.51 3.19 -11.68
C VAL A 156 7.14 2.93 -13.04
N PRO A 157 7.25 3.95 -13.92
CA PRO A 157 8.05 3.82 -15.13
C PRO A 157 9.49 3.42 -14.75
N LYS A 158 10.14 2.56 -15.55
CA LYS A 158 11.56 2.21 -15.34
C LYS A 158 12.40 3.50 -15.15
N GLY A 159 12.84 3.79 -13.91
CA GLY A 159 13.62 4.99 -13.56
C GLY A 159 13.17 5.71 -12.27
N LYS A 160 13.71 6.91 -12.01
CA LYS A 160 13.34 7.80 -10.87
C LYS A 160 12.04 8.61 -11.14
N GLY A 161 11.18 8.14 -12.03
CA GLY A 161 9.94 8.84 -12.39
C GLY A 161 8.95 8.99 -11.23
N ALA A 162 8.00 9.92 -11.39
CA ALA A 162 6.91 10.13 -10.44
C ALA A 162 6.09 8.85 -10.25
N LEU A 163 5.64 8.60 -9.02
CA LEU A 163 4.70 7.52 -8.72
C LEU A 163 3.33 7.91 -9.28
N THR A 164 2.81 7.15 -10.25
CA THR A 164 1.44 7.30 -10.74
C THR A 164 0.58 6.12 -10.31
N PHE A 165 -0.75 6.27 -10.33
CA PHE A 165 -1.66 5.20 -9.93
C PHE A 165 -2.96 5.23 -10.74
N ASP A 166 -3.55 4.04 -10.93
CA ASP A 166 -4.90 3.84 -11.45
C ASP A 166 -5.82 3.44 -10.27
N LYS A 167 -7.01 4.04 -10.13
CA LYS A 167 -7.99 3.56 -9.13
C LYS A 167 -8.59 2.22 -9.59
N LEU A 168 -8.63 1.25 -8.69
CA LEU A 168 -9.23 -0.07 -8.93
C LEU A 168 -10.64 -0.14 -8.35
N LEU A 169 -10.80 0.26 -7.09
CA LEU A 169 -12.07 0.40 -6.36
C LEU A 169 -12.06 1.62 -5.47
#